data_AF-A0A2J6SGX7-F1
#
_entry.id   AF-A0A2J6SGX7-F1
#
_cell.length_a   1.000
_cell.length_b   1.000
_cell.length_c   1.000
_cell.angle_alpha   90.00
_cell.angle_beta   90.00
_cell.angle_gamma   90.00
#
_symmetry.space_group_name_H-M   'P 1'
#
loop_
_entity.id
_entity.type
_entity.pdbx_description
1 polymer ?
#
loop_
_entity_poly.entity_id
_entity_poly.type
_entity_poly.pdbx_seq_one_letter_code
_entity_poly.pdbx_strand_id
1 'polypeptide(L)'
;MSMLTLLTLCVLPSLLLLVSVAVAAVYRLCWSPLAGYPGPKLAALSNWYEFYYDVILQGQFTVQIQSLHKQYGMVLYSGTGRRDKYPYFSGRFGYSSDIFSTTNHDLHRLRRKALSPMFSVKKIEEFQPVIHEKVEKFYRKVAQYQNGQILPMSRALMALTTDKSADR
;
A
#
# COMPACT_ATOMS: atom_id res chain seq x y z
N MET A 1 -13.10 -42.70 -28.55
CA MET A 1 -13.21 -41.24 -28.75
C MET A 1 -12.34 -40.87 -29.93
N SER A 2 -12.92 -40.29 -31.00
CA SER A 2 -12.18 -39.99 -32.23
C SER A 2 -11.25 -38.78 -32.03
N MET A 3 -10.12 -38.77 -32.72
CA MET A 3 -9.11 -37.68 -32.65
C MET A 3 -9.73 -36.29 -32.89
N LEU A 4 -10.78 -36.22 -33.72
CA LEU A 4 -11.57 -35.03 -34.00
C LEU A 4 -12.30 -34.48 -32.74
N THR A 5 -12.83 -35.37 -31.89
CA THR A 5 -13.53 -34.97 -30.65
C THR A 5 -12.58 -34.42 -29.60
N LEU A 6 -11.32 -34.85 -29.58
CA LEU A 6 -10.28 -34.31 -28.67
C LEU A 6 -9.80 -32.93 -29.13
N LEU A 7 -9.65 -32.74 -30.45
CA LEU A 7 -9.28 -31.45 -31.04
C LEU A 7 -10.34 -30.38 -30.78
N THR A 8 -11.62 -30.69 -30.99
CA THR A 8 -12.71 -29.73 -30.73
C THR A 8 -12.83 -29.39 -29.25
N LEU A 9 -12.62 -30.35 -28.35
CA LEU A 9 -12.68 -30.16 -26.90
C LEU A 9 -11.57 -29.25 -26.36
N CYS A 10 -10.44 -29.14 -27.05
CA CYS A 10 -9.35 -28.23 -26.67
C CYS A 10 -9.43 -26.88 -27.38
N VAL A 11 -9.78 -26.87 -28.68
CA VAL A 11 -9.78 -25.66 -29.51
C VAL A 11 -10.95 -24.74 -29.18
N LEU A 12 -12.16 -25.28 -28.98
CA LEU A 12 -13.34 -24.48 -28.66
C LEU A 12 -13.23 -23.70 -27.34
N PRO A 13 -12.82 -24.30 -26.20
CA PRO A 13 -12.65 -23.52 -24.97
C PRO A 13 -11.48 -22.55 -25.04
N SER A 14 -10.41 -22.87 -25.78
CA SER A 14 -9.28 -21.95 -25.99
C SER A 14 -9.70 -20.71 -26.79
N LEU A 15 -10.50 -20.91 -27.83
CA LEU A 15 -11.08 -19.82 -28.62
C LEU A 15 -12.07 -18.99 -27.80
N LEU A 16 -12.95 -19.65 -27.03
CA LEU A 16 -13.91 -18.97 -26.15
C LEU A 16 -13.20 -18.15 -25.06
N LEU A 17 -12.13 -18.68 -24.48
CA LEU A 17 -11.29 -17.95 -23.53
C LEU A 17 -10.67 -16.72 -24.18
N LEU A 18 -10.06 -16.85 -25.36
CA LEU A 18 -9.48 -15.73 -26.11
C LEU A 18 -10.52 -14.63 -26.40
N VAL A 19 -11.71 -15.01 -26.86
CA VAL A 19 -12.81 -14.07 -27.12
C VAL A 19 -13.23 -13.39 -25.82
N SER A 20 -13.39 -14.14 -24.72
CA SER A 20 -13.78 -13.57 -23.43
C SER A 20 -12.76 -12.54 -22.89
N VAL A 21 -11.46 -12.82 -23.05
CA VAL A 21 -10.37 -11.91 -22.66
C VAL A 21 -10.37 -10.67 -23.55
N ALA A 22 -10.56 -10.82 -24.86
CA ALA A 22 -10.63 -9.69 -25.79
C ALA A 22 -11.83 -8.77 -25.48
N VAL A 23 -13.01 -9.35 -25.24
CA VAL A 23 -14.21 -8.61 -24.84
C VAL A 23 -13.98 -7.88 -23.51
N ALA A 24 -13.39 -8.55 -22.51
CA ALA A 24 -13.05 -7.93 -21.22
C ALA A 24 -12.04 -6.79 -21.38
N ALA A 25 -11.03 -6.92 -22.26
CA ALA A 25 -10.04 -5.90 -22.54
C ALA A 25 -10.67 -4.65 -23.19
N VAL A 26 -11.53 -4.85 -24.19
CA VAL A 26 -12.27 -3.75 -24.85
C VAL A 26 -13.21 -3.06 -23.86
N TYR A 27 -13.95 -3.82 -23.07
CA TYR A 27 -14.82 -3.26 -22.03
C TYR A 27 -14.02 -2.42 -21.01
N ARG A 28 -12.88 -2.92 -20.54
CA ARG A 28 -12.02 -2.21 -19.59
C ARG A 28 -11.43 -0.91 -20.16
N LEU A 29 -11.04 -0.92 -21.44
CA LEU A 29 -10.44 0.24 -22.08
C LEU A 29 -11.46 1.31 -22.50
N CYS A 30 -12.66 0.92 -22.94
CA CYS A 30 -13.61 1.85 -23.55
C CYS A 30 -14.83 2.16 -22.66
N TRP A 31 -15.33 1.19 -21.90
CA TRP A 31 -16.59 1.31 -21.16
C TRP A 31 -16.45 1.19 -19.64
N SER A 32 -15.23 1.05 -19.13
CA SER A 32 -15.02 1.08 -17.69
C SER A 32 -15.18 2.50 -17.16
N PRO A 33 -15.58 2.66 -15.88
CA PRO A 33 -15.56 3.95 -15.20
C PRO A 33 -14.15 4.58 -15.15
N LEU A 34 -13.10 3.81 -15.45
CA LEU A 34 -11.71 4.26 -15.48
C LEU A 34 -11.27 4.76 -16.86
N ALA A 35 -12.05 4.53 -17.91
CA ALA A 35 -11.71 4.93 -19.29
C ALA A 35 -11.67 6.47 -19.48
N GLY A 36 -12.37 7.21 -18.63
CA GLY A 36 -12.36 8.69 -18.64
C GLY A 36 -11.12 9.31 -17.99
N TYR A 37 -10.26 8.52 -17.34
CA TYR A 37 -9.06 9.04 -16.68
C TYR A 37 -7.83 8.91 -17.58
N PRO A 38 -6.99 9.96 -17.66
CA PRO A 38 -5.77 9.92 -18.46
C PRO A 38 -4.75 8.94 -17.87
N GLY A 39 -4.05 8.19 -18.72
CA GLY A 39 -2.96 7.32 -18.30
C GLY A 39 -2.57 6.24 -19.34
N PRO A 40 -1.55 5.43 -19.03
CA PRO A 40 -1.08 4.36 -19.91
C PRO A 40 -2.11 3.23 -20.03
N LYS A 41 -2.51 2.91 -21.26
CA LYS A 41 -3.52 1.88 -21.58
C LYS A 41 -3.19 0.51 -20.97
N LEU A 42 -1.90 0.16 -20.87
CA LEU A 42 -1.46 -1.11 -20.26
C LEU A 42 -1.84 -1.21 -18.78
N ALA A 43 -1.75 -0.10 -18.03
CA ALA A 43 -2.14 -0.04 -16.63
C ALA A 43 -3.67 -0.13 -16.45
N ALA A 44 -4.44 0.41 -17.39
CA ALA A 44 -5.90 0.26 -17.41
C ALA A 44 -6.35 -1.18 -17.76
N LEU A 45 -5.56 -1.88 -18.58
CA LEU A 45 -5.90 -3.21 -19.08
C LEU A 45 -5.64 -4.30 -18.04
N SER A 46 -4.50 -4.26 -17.36
CA SER A 46 -4.10 -5.32 -16.42
C SER A 46 -3.05 -4.90 -15.40
N ASN A 47 -2.93 -5.66 -14.31
CA ASN A 47 -1.91 -5.48 -13.26
C ASN A 47 -0.49 -5.84 -13.73
N TRP A 48 -0.31 -6.34 -14.95
CA TRP A 48 1.01 -6.66 -15.51
C TRP A 48 1.91 -5.44 -15.64
N TYR A 49 1.32 -4.26 -15.84
CA TYR A 49 2.07 -3.00 -15.88
C TYR A 49 2.77 -2.75 -14.53
N GLU A 50 2.03 -2.85 -13.42
CA GLU A 50 2.58 -2.73 -12.06
C GLU A 50 3.59 -3.84 -11.77
N PHE A 51 3.26 -5.09 -12.11
CA PHE A 51 4.14 -6.24 -11.93
C PHE A 51 5.50 -6.06 -12.61
N TYR A 52 5.54 -5.51 -13.82
CA TYR A 52 6.79 -5.26 -14.53
C TYR A 52 7.71 -4.30 -13.74
N TYR A 53 7.17 -3.20 -13.22
CA TYR A 53 7.98 -2.24 -12.45
C TYR A 53 8.34 -2.73 -11.04
N ASP A 54 7.47 -3.50 -10.40
CA ASP A 54 7.72 -3.97 -9.04
C ASP A 54 8.58 -5.23 -8.99
N VAL A 55 8.31 -6.22 -9.83
CA VAL A 55 9.00 -7.53 -9.76
C VAL A 55 10.23 -7.56 -10.64
N ILE A 56 10.15 -7.07 -11.87
CA ILE A 56 11.27 -7.13 -12.82
C ILE A 56 12.25 -5.98 -12.58
N LEU A 57 11.73 -4.77 -12.34
CA LEU A 57 12.55 -3.57 -12.09
C LEU A 57 12.78 -3.27 -10.60
N GLN A 58 12.42 -4.19 -9.70
CA GLN A 58 12.69 -4.11 -8.25
C GLN A 58 12.09 -2.88 -7.55
N GLY A 59 10.77 -2.74 -7.59
CA GLY A 59 10.03 -1.76 -6.79
C GLY A 59 10.03 -0.33 -7.33
N GLN A 60 10.30 -0.14 -8.63
CA GLN A 60 10.36 1.19 -9.25
C GLN A 60 8.98 1.77 -9.60
N PHE A 61 7.88 1.06 -9.32
CA PHE A 61 6.56 1.53 -9.69
C PHE A 61 6.20 2.86 -9.03
N THR A 62 6.66 3.09 -7.79
CA THR A 62 6.44 4.38 -7.10
C THR A 62 7.06 5.56 -7.86
N VAL A 63 8.26 5.39 -8.41
CA VAL A 63 8.95 6.40 -9.22
C VAL A 63 8.22 6.59 -10.55
N GLN A 64 7.75 5.49 -11.15
CA GLN A 64 6.96 5.54 -12.38
C GLN A 64 5.62 6.26 -12.17
N ILE A 65 4.94 6.07 -11.04
CA ILE A 65 3.72 6.84 -10.72
C ILE A 65 4.04 8.34 -10.70
N GLN A 66 5.18 8.74 -10.15
CA GLN A 66 5.60 10.14 -10.14
C GLN A 66 5.84 10.69 -11.55
N SER A 67 6.45 9.91 -12.45
CA SER A 67 6.64 10.32 -13.85
C SER A 67 5.29 10.43 -14.58
N LEU A 68 4.37 9.49 -14.34
CA LEU A 68 3.02 9.51 -14.88
C LEU A 68 2.24 10.73 -14.38
N HIS A 69 2.39 11.13 -13.11
CA HIS A 69 1.75 12.35 -12.60
C HIS A 69 2.26 13.62 -13.29
N LYS A 70 3.54 13.66 -13.69
CA LYS A 70 4.09 14.78 -14.48
C LYS A 70 3.52 14.82 -15.90
N GLN A 71 3.28 13.65 -16.50
CA GLN A 71 2.81 13.53 -17.88
C GLN A 71 1.29 13.69 -18.03
N TYR A 72 0.51 13.10 -17.13
CA TYR A 72 -0.95 12.96 -17.24
C TYR A 72 -1.73 13.72 -16.16
N GLY A 73 -1.04 14.32 -15.18
CA GLY A 73 -1.64 15.09 -14.08
C GLY A 73 -1.77 14.32 -12.77
N MET A 74 -2.16 15.01 -11.69
CA MET A 74 -2.17 14.47 -10.32
C MET A 74 -3.23 13.38 -10.05
N VAL A 75 -4.21 13.21 -10.94
CA VAL A 75 -5.29 12.25 -10.76
C VAL A 75 -5.26 11.25 -11.90
N LEU A 76 -4.73 10.06 -11.61
CA LEU A 76 -4.68 8.93 -12.53
C LEU A 76 -5.50 7.79 -11.93
N TYR A 77 -6.46 7.29 -12.71
CA TYR A 77 -7.27 6.11 -12.35
C TYR A 77 -7.88 6.16 -10.94
N SER A 78 -8.13 7.36 -10.39
CA SER A 78 -8.74 7.54 -9.08
C SER A 78 -10.16 8.07 -9.23
N GLY A 79 -11.12 7.15 -9.11
CA GLY A 79 -12.52 7.48 -8.85
C GLY A 79 -12.76 8.10 -7.46
N THR A 80 -13.79 8.93 -7.35
CA THR A 80 -14.31 9.47 -6.09
C THR A 80 -15.35 8.50 -5.53
N GLY A 81 -14.95 7.61 -4.62
CA GLY A 81 -15.87 6.59 -4.11
C GLY A 81 -15.37 5.85 -2.89
N ARG A 82 -16.30 5.13 -2.24
CA ARG A 82 -16.00 4.22 -1.13
C ARG A 82 -15.16 3.07 -1.66
N ARG A 83 -14.01 2.83 -1.03
CA ARG A 83 -13.09 1.74 -1.39
C ARG A 83 -12.79 0.90 -0.17
N ASP A 84 -12.96 -0.40 -0.35
CA ASP A 84 -12.44 -1.38 0.59
C ASP A 84 -11.00 -1.74 0.19
N LYS A 85 -10.18 -2.11 1.18
CA LYS A 85 -8.83 -2.63 0.91
C LYS A 85 -8.95 -4.00 0.23
N TYR A 86 -7.88 -4.50 -0.37
CA TYR A 86 -7.91 -5.87 -0.90
C TYR A 86 -7.95 -6.89 0.25
N PRO A 87 -8.64 -8.03 0.10
CA PRO A 87 -8.72 -9.05 1.15
C PRO A 87 -7.35 -9.54 1.65
N TYR A 88 -6.33 -9.59 0.79
CA TYR A 88 -4.98 -10.00 1.18
C TYR A 88 -4.28 -9.02 2.14
N PHE A 89 -4.77 -7.78 2.25
CA PHE A 89 -4.27 -6.85 3.28
C PHE A 89 -4.80 -7.19 4.67
N SER A 90 -5.88 -7.96 4.80
CA SER A 90 -6.44 -8.35 6.08
C SER A 90 -5.55 -9.34 6.82
N GLY A 91 -5.52 -9.28 8.15
CA GLY A 91 -4.83 -10.29 8.97
C GLY A 91 -3.29 -10.23 8.91
N ARG A 92 -2.69 -9.22 8.26
CA ARG A 92 -1.23 -9.06 8.10
C ARG A 92 -0.45 -9.02 9.41
N PHE A 93 -1.13 -8.70 10.52
CA PHE A 93 -0.56 -8.67 11.87
C PHE A 93 -0.96 -9.87 12.73
N GLY A 94 -1.48 -10.95 12.12
CA GLY A 94 -1.90 -12.16 12.83
C GLY A 94 -3.27 -12.06 13.51
N TYR A 95 -3.95 -10.93 13.40
CA TYR A 95 -5.28 -10.69 13.97
C TYR A 95 -6.20 -10.12 12.90
N SER A 96 -7.46 -10.57 12.87
CA SER A 96 -8.48 -10.08 11.92
C SER A 96 -9.24 -8.84 12.44
N SER A 97 -9.07 -8.50 13.72
CA SER A 97 -9.78 -7.42 14.40
C SER A 97 -9.00 -6.11 14.51
N ASP A 98 -7.80 -6.02 13.93
CA ASP A 98 -6.97 -4.83 14.03
C ASP A 98 -7.49 -3.69 13.14
N ILE A 99 -7.15 -2.46 13.52
CA ILE A 99 -7.64 -1.25 12.85
C ILE A 99 -6.92 -1.03 11.51
N PHE A 100 -5.62 -1.34 11.45
CA PHE A 100 -4.79 -1.04 10.29
C PHE A 100 -5.13 -1.93 9.07
N SER A 101 -5.42 -3.21 9.29
CA SER A 101 -5.70 -4.21 8.27
C SER A 101 -7.19 -4.36 7.96
N THR A 102 -8.07 -3.63 8.69
CA THR A 102 -9.52 -3.66 8.45
C THR A 102 -9.85 -3.32 6.99
N THR A 103 -10.47 -4.27 6.29
CA THR A 103 -10.79 -4.19 4.86
C THR A 103 -11.98 -3.28 4.59
N ASN A 104 -13.07 -3.45 5.34
CA ASN A 104 -14.32 -2.72 5.16
C ASN A 104 -14.20 -1.26 5.61
N HIS A 105 -14.60 -0.34 4.74
CA HIS A 105 -14.51 1.10 4.97
C HIS A 105 -15.23 1.58 6.24
N ASP A 106 -16.48 1.16 6.47
CA ASP A 106 -17.27 1.66 7.61
C ASP A 106 -16.78 1.08 8.93
N LEU A 107 -16.39 -0.20 8.93
CA LEU A 107 -15.78 -0.83 10.08
C LEU A 107 -14.45 -0.16 10.43
N HIS A 108 -13.62 0.17 9.44
CA HIS A 108 -12.39 0.93 9.64
C HIS A 108 -12.69 2.31 10.23
N ARG A 109 -13.71 3.01 9.72
CA ARG A 109 -14.14 4.31 10.23
C ARG A 109 -14.58 4.23 11.69
N LEU A 110 -15.38 3.23 12.05
CA LEU A 110 -15.84 2.98 13.42
C LEU A 110 -14.65 2.73 14.36
N ARG A 111 -13.75 1.81 13.98
CA ARG A 111 -12.55 1.46 14.75
C ARG A 111 -11.61 2.66 14.92
N ARG A 112 -11.35 3.43 13.86
CA ARG A 112 -10.53 4.66 13.92
C ARG A 112 -11.15 5.70 14.84
N LYS A 113 -12.48 5.86 14.82
CA LYS A 113 -13.19 6.83 15.67
C LYS A 113 -12.90 6.59 17.15
N ALA A 114 -12.80 5.33 17.59
CA ALA A 114 -12.48 4.98 18.97
C ALA A 114 -11.07 5.43 19.40
N LEU A 115 -10.08 5.41 18.49
CA LEU A 115 -8.71 5.89 18.77
C LEU A 115 -8.53 7.41 18.65
N SER A 116 -9.42 8.11 17.94
CA SER A 116 -9.28 9.54 17.66
C SER A 116 -8.99 10.43 18.89
N PRO A 117 -9.56 10.18 20.08
CA PRO A 117 -9.27 10.99 21.27
C PRO A 117 -7.80 10.94 21.73
N MET A 118 -7.10 9.82 21.49
CA MET A 118 -5.68 9.66 21.85
C MET A 118 -4.76 10.59 21.05
N PHE A 119 -5.22 11.07 19.89
CA PHE A 119 -4.50 11.99 19.01
C PHE A 119 -5.08 13.41 19.04
N SER A 120 -5.81 13.76 20.10
CA SER A 120 -6.25 15.14 20.31
C SER A 120 -5.08 16.04 20.70
N VAL A 121 -5.17 17.34 20.39
CA VAL A 121 -4.13 18.33 20.74
C VAL A 121 -3.79 18.26 22.23
N LYS A 122 -4.81 18.22 23.09
CA LYS A 122 -4.63 18.05 24.54
C LYS A 122 -3.81 16.80 24.90
N LYS A 123 -4.09 15.65 24.27
CA LYS A 123 -3.33 14.41 24.52
C LYS A 123 -1.90 14.48 23.99
N ILE A 124 -1.68 15.18 22.88
CA ILE A 124 -0.35 15.42 22.34
C ILE A 124 0.46 16.30 23.31
N GLU A 125 -0.13 17.38 23.83
CA GLU A 125 0.50 18.26 24.82
C GLU A 125 0.81 17.52 26.13
N GLU A 126 -0.13 16.71 26.63
CA GLU A 126 0.09 15.86 27.81
C GLU A 126 1.26 14.87 27.62
N PHE A 127 1.48 14.39 26.38
CA PHE A 127 2.53 13.42 26.06
C PHE A 127 3.87 14.06 25.66
N GLN A 128 3.87 15.34 25.25
CA GLN A 128 5.07 16.07 24.82
C GLN A 128 6.25 15.96 25.81
N PRO A 129 6.09 16.09 27.14
CA PRO A 129 7.20 16.00 28.08
C PRO A 129 7.92 14.64 28.02
N VAL A 130 7.18 13.55 27.78
CA VAL A 130 7.74 12.20 27.64
C VAL A 130 8.64 12.12 26.42
N ILE A 131 8.19 12.65 25.28
CA ILE A 131 9.01 12.70 24.06
C ILE A 131 10.30 13.49 24.31
N HIS A 132 10.18 14.66 24.95
CA HIS A 132 11.32 15.51 25.24
C HIS A 132 12.35 14.82 26.15
N GLU A 133 11.91 14.14 27.21
CA GLU A 133 12.78 13.37 28.10
C GLU A 133 13.56 12.28 27.33
N LYS A 134 12.89 11.55 26.44
CA LYS A 134 13.54 10.48 25.64
C LYS A 134 14.55 11.05 24.65
N VAL A 135 14.23 12.17 24.02
CA VAL A 135 15.15 12.88 23.11
C VAL A 135 16.36 13.41 23.88
N GLU A 136 16.18 13.97 25.07
CA GLU A 136 17.28 14.40 25.95
C GLU A 136 18.19 13.23 26.35
N LYS A 137 17.60 12.09 26.74
CA LYS A 137 18.36 10.87 27.04
C LYS A 137 19.17 10.40 25.84
N PHE A 138 18.60 10.48 24.64
CA PHE A 138 19.29 10.18 23.39
C PHE A 138 20.46 11.15 23.15
N TYR A 139 20.27 12.46 23.30
CA TYR A 139 21.37 13.43 23.15
C TYR A 139 22.51 13.18 24.13
N ARG A 140 22.20 12.94 25.41
CA ARG A 140 23.21 12.59 26.42
C ARG A 140 23.99 11.34 26.02
N LYS A 141 23.33 10.34 25.44
CA LYS A 141 23.98 9.12 24.97
C LYS A 141 24.85 9.35 23.75
N VAL A 142 24.40 10.14 22.78
CA VAL A 142 25.20 10.53 21.61
C VAL A 142 26.44 11.31 22.05
N ALA A 143 26.31 12.23 23.01
CA ALA A 143 27.43 13.02 23.53
C ALA A 143 28.51 12.21 24.25
N GLN A 144 28.22 10.96 24.67
CA GLN A 144 29.22 10.06 25.27
C GLN A 144 30.17 9.46 24.23
N TYR A 145 29.82 9.49 22.94
CA TYR A 145 30.68 8.99 21.88
C TYR A 145 31.73 10.06 21.53
N GLN A 146 33.01 9.71 21.66
CA GLN A 146 34.15 10.58 21.34
C GLN A 146 35.15 9.87 20.41
N ASN A 147 36.01 10.66 19.75
CA ASN A 147 37.20 10.29 18.97
C ASN A 147 37.30 8.82 18.51
N GLY A 148 36.90 8.57 17.25
CA GLY A 148 37.08 7.28 16.57
C GLY A 148 35.99 6.23 16.84
N GLN A 149 35.06 6.48 17.76
CA GLN A 149 33.92 5.59 17.99
C GLN A 149 32.83 5.80 16.95
N ILE A 150 32.41 4.71 16.29
CA ILE A 150 31.31 4.71 15.32
C ILE A 150 30.01 4.41 16.05
N LEU A 151 29.03 5.33 15.97
CA LEU A 151 27.67 5.11 16.46
C LEU A 151 26.74 4.75 15.29
N PRO A 152 26.20 3.51 15.23
CA PRO A 152 25.21 3.14 14.23
C PRO A 152 23.88 3.87 14.49
N MET A 153 23.62 4.95 13.75
CA MET A 153 22.43 5.77 13.96
C MET A 153 21.10 5.02 13.78
N SER A 154 21.07 4.00 12.92
CA SER A 154 19.88 3.15 12.76
C SER A 154 19.46 2.48 14.08
N ARG A 155 20.42 1.96 14.85
CA ARG A 155 20.16 1.34 16.16
C ARG A 155 19.80 2.37 17.22
N ALA A 156 20.49 3.52 17.21
CA ALA A 156 20.22 4.59 18.17
C ALA A 156 18.81 5.17 18.01
N LEU A 157 18.37 5.41 16.76
CA LEU A 157 17.02 5.87 16.45
C LEU A 157 15.97 4.79 16.73
N MET A 158 16.25 3.52 16.43
CA MET A 158 15.37 2.41 16.79
C MET A 158 15.19 2.32 18.31
N ALA A 159 16.26 2.49 19.09
CA ALA A 159 16.18 2.53 20.55
C ALA A 159 15.37 3.73 21.04
N LEU A 160 15.55 4.92 20.46
CA LEU A 160 14.76 6.12 20.81
C LEU A 160 13.25 5.92 20.59
N THR A 161 12.86 5.31 19.46
CA THR A 161 11.45 5.08 19.12
C THR A 161 10.84 3.89 19.85
N THR A 162 11.66 2.90 20.24
CA THR A 162 11.22 1.66 20.90
C THR A 162 11.31 1.73 22.42
N ASP A 163 12.02 2.71 22.99
CA ASP A 163 12.07 2.93 24.45
C ASP A 163 10.65 3.22 24.93
N LYS A 164 9.96 2.14 25.31
CA LYS A 164 8.57 2.18 25.75
C LYS A 164 8.51 3.11 26.95
N SER A 165 7.38 3.77 27.13
CA SER A 165 7.04 4.66 28.23
C SER A 165 7.03 3.97 29.61
N ALA A 166 7.77 2.88 29.79
CA ALA A 166 7.75 1.93 30.92
C ALA A 166 8.78 2.29 32.00
N ASP A 167 8.85 3.58 32.36
CA ASP A 167 9.52 4.03 33.59
C ASP A 167 8.53 4.85 34.44
N ARG A 168 7.30 4.32 34.56
CA ARG A 168 6.35 4.66 35.62
C ARG A 168 5.81 3.39 36.25
#